data_AF-A0A1C7NME6-F1
#
_entry.id   AF-A0A1C7NME6-F1
#
_cell.length_a   1.000
_cell.length_b   1.000
_cell.length_c   1.000
_cell.angle_alpha   90.00
_cell.angle_beta   90.00
_cell.angle_gamma   90.00
#
_symmetry.space_group_name_H-M   'P 1'
#
loop_
_entity.id
_entity.type
_entity.pdbx_description
1 polymer ?
#
loop_
_entity_poly.entity_id
_entity_poly.type
_entity_poly.pdbx_seq_one_letter_code
_entity_poly.pdbx_strand_id
1 'polypeptide(L)'
;MICSVPPELLEIIGLYLSLENHLQLVSVNHLFYHTYIKLLLQHVKITSREHLNQFLNQSRNHCLVQHLQLSAEINEDDIKQIVKSLSHLSSICLTMNSYRIDLLQSLSSFDCLYSLALDSVSVDETALTFLPPQLKRLKVNLKRAFESDQLIAASWNGLKCIHTLCPLIEHLSVAYNHGWEPVIRKQEMPNYKIKKLELIFLDRPGDMESWFCYFGYNYPRLASLKIRCDGSHYNRNSLLFREESDREVYSRFFRGCPLLSHLETQDVTLTVEFFQQLKYQAIDFTRIFNQPSSSSIFLHECNSDWTDFSAITKLDIFYVLGAEHHMPMETIGRKCQYLNQLILRSSNQFRKNTLWIGTILVLFPYLKYLGLIDLKLSTNRNILLRYANTLHPLEEIHIERCFVSDGFFDCVSARCLNLKHLSLIQTRFEYPLDKAIMNLKHQRLLTVNIKCPRVSNLDQVIRLFHVHSKVKSEWYYMSQYRVRPSTLLEVAECFERTNETNTLLLDIMLSQHPSSWKDLVMHSYLYTSHLFEGLQLPNALLAGYFEILCQSIGALRINDRDVF
;
A
#
# COMPACT_ATOMS: atom_id res chain seq x y z
N MET A 1 -35.57 24.52 -11.80
CA MET A 1 -34.68 24.85 -10.66
C MET A 1 -33.21 24.53 -10.91
N ILE A 2 -32.84 23.65 -11.84
CA ILE A 2 -31.42 23.36 -12.08
C ILE A 2 -30.76 24.34 -13.08
N CYS A 3 -31.52 24.92 -14.02
CA CYS A 3 -31.03 25.96 -14.94
C CYS A 3 -30.62 27.27 -14.25
N SER A 4 -30.78 27.39 -12.93
CA SER A 4 -30.36 28.54 -12.12
C SER A 4 -29.06 28.31 -11.36
N VAL A 5 -28.42 27.12 -11.49
CA VAL A 5 -27.11 26.85 -10.88
C VAL A 5 -26.02 27.28 -11.87
N PRO A 6 -25.11 28.19 -11.49
CA PRO A 6 -23.98 28.59 -12.32
C PRO A 6 -23.10 27.39 -12.74
N PRO A 7 -22.57 27.38 -13.98
CA PRO A 7 -21.72 26.29 -14.48
C PRO A 7 -20.53 25.97 -13.56
N GLU A 8 -19.96 26.99 -12.91
CA GLU A 8 -18.83 26.85 -11.99
C GLU A 8 -19.21 26.02 -10.76
N LEU A 9 -20.43 26.17 -10.25
CA LEU A 9 -20.93 25.35 -9.15
C LEU A 9 -21.21 23.91 -9.61
N LEU A 10 -21.70 23.72 -10.83
CA LEU A 10 -21.90 22.38 -11.39
C LEU A 10 -20.57 21.64 -11.59
N GLU A 11 -19.51 22.35 -12.00
CA GLU A 11 -18.15 21.80 -12.08
C GLU A 11 -17.61 21.43 -10.70
N ILE A 12 -17.77 22.29 -9.69
CA ILE A 12 -17.37 21.98 -8.31
C ILE A 12 -18.13 20.76 -7.78
N ILE A 13 -19.45 20.68 -8.00
CA ILE A 13 -20.26 19.51 -7.63
C ILE A 13 -19.70 18.27 -8.32
N GLY A 14 -19.39 18.36 -9.61
CA GLY A 14 -18.82 17.26 -10.40
C GLY A 14 -17.57 16.65 -9.79
N LEU A 15 -16.68 17.46 -9.20
CA LEU A 15 -15.46 16.95 -8.55
C LEU A 15 -15.73 15.99 -7.38
N TYR A 16 -16.94 16.00 -6.81
CA TYR A 16 -17.33 15.13 -5.69
C TYR A 16 -18.22 13.95 -6.10
N LEU A 17 -18.53 13.80 -7.39
CA LEU A 17 -19.41 12.74 -7.87
C LEU A 17 -18.63 11.48 -8.25
N SER A 18 -19.24 10.30 -8.02
CA SER A 18 -18.71 9.03 -8.52
C SER A 18 -18.77 8.94 -10.04
N LEU A 19 -18.03 8.01 -10.64
CA LEU A 19 -18.10 7.74 -12.08
C LEU A 19 -19.53 7.38 -12.54
N GLU A 20 -20.24 6.60 -11.74
CA GLU A 20 -21.63 6.20 -12.01
C GLU A 20 -22.57 7.41 -12.03
N ASN A 21 -22.43 8.30 -11.05
CA ASN A 21 -23.21 9.53 -10.99
C ASN A 21 -22.97 10.39 -12.24
N HIS A 22 -21.71 10.53 -12.68
CA HIS A 22 -21.41 11.28 -13.90
C HIS A 22 -22.07 10.67 -15.14
N LEU A 23 -22.06 9.35 -15.29
CA LEU A 23 -22.71 8.67 -16.42
C LEU A 23 -24.23 8.92 -16.43
N GLN A 24 -24.87 8.83 -15.27
CA GLN A 24 -26.29 9.14 -15.13
C GLN A 24 -26.57 10.60 -15.49
N LEU A 25 -25.79 11.54 -14.96
CA LEU A 25 -25.98 12.98 -15.18
C LEU A 25 -25.84 13.36 -16.65
N VAL A 26 -24.86 12.80 -17.37
CA VAL A 26 -24.68 13.06 -18.81
C VAL A 26 -25.88 12.61 -19.65
N SER A 27 -26.68 11.65 -19.16
CA SER A 27 -27.89 11.19 -19.83
C SER A 27 -29.16 12.02 -19.55
N VAL A 28 -29.11 12.94 -18.57
CA VAL A 28 -30.32 13.67 -18.11
C VAL A 28 -30.81 14.66 -19.16
N ASN A 29 -29.93 15.55 -19.65
CA ASN A 29 -30.25 16.54 -20.68
C ASN A 29 -28.97 17.12 -21.32
N HIS A 30 -29.13 17.93 -22.37
CA HIS A 30 -28.01 18.56 -23.09
C HIS A 30 -27.11 19.45 -22.22
N LEU A 31 -27.67 20.22 -21.28
CA LEU A 31 -26.87 21.08 -20.41
C LEU A 31 -25.93 20.24 -19.54
N PHE A 32 -26.48 19.18 -18.92
CA PHE A 32 -25.72 18.25 -18.09
C PHE A 32 -24.71 17.47 -18.89
N TYR A 33 -25.08 17.06 -20.11
CA TYR A 33 -24.14 16.47 -21.06
C TYR A 33 -22.92 17.36 -21.23
N HIS A 34 -23.09 18.63 -21.62
CA HIS A 34 -21.97 19.52 -21.90
C HIS A 34 -21.11 19.87 -20.67
N THR A 35 -21.70 19.93 -19.48
CA THR A 35 -20.96 20.19 -18.24
C THR A 35 -20.17 18.96 -17.79
N TYR A 36 -20.82 17.80 -17.68
CA TYR A 36 -20.24 16.62 -17.04
C TYR A 36 -19.45 15.72 -18.01
N ILE A 37 -19.67 15.81 -19.32
CA ILE A 37 -18.87 15.04 -20.30
C ILE A 37 -17.38 15.41 -20.25
N LYS A 38 -17.07 16.67 -19.89
CA LYS A 38 -15.69 17.14 -19.71
C LYS A 38 -14.99 16.38 -18.59
N LEU A 39 -15.65 16.21 -17.45
CA LEU A 39 -15.11 15.50 -16.29
C LEU A 39 -14.93 14.00 -16.57
N LEU A 40 -15.88 13.38 -17.29
CA LEU A 40 -15.77 11.99 -17.71
C LEU A 40 -14.59 11.74 -18.66
N LEU A 41 -14.40 12.61 -19.65
CA LEU A 41 -13.38 12.45 -20.68
C LEU A 41 -12.02 13.04 -20.30
N GLN A 42 -11.92 13.72 -19.17
CA GLN A 42 -10.65 14.30 -18.70
C GLN A 42 -9.58 13.22 -18.50
N HIS A 43 -9.98 12.03 -18.04
CA HIS A 43 -9.12 10.88 -17.80
C HIS A 43 -9.59 9.68 -18.63
N VAL A 44 -8.81 9.32 -19.66
CA VAL A 44 -9.11 8.20 -20.54
C VAL A 44 -8.08 7.10 -20.33
N LYS A 45 -8.56 5.87 -20.11
CA LYS A 45 -7.73 4.66 -20.04
C LYS A 45 -8.08 3.73 -21.18
N ILE A 46 -7.08 3.31 -21.94
CA ILE A 46 -7.21 2.43 -23.11
C ILE A 46 -6.29 1.23 -22.93
N THR A 47 -6.88 0.04 -22.97
CA THR A 47 -6.16 -1.23 -22.71
C THR A 47 -5.96 -2.07 -23.96
N SER A 48 -6.65 -1.77 -25.07
CA SER A 48 -6.53 -2.51 -26.34
C SER A 48 -6.36 -1.57 -27.51
N ARG A 49 -5.69 -2.05 -28.56
CA ARG A 49 -5.45 -1.26 -29.79
C ARG A 49 -6.74 -0.98 -30.56
N GLU A 50 -7.69 -1.91 -30.52
CA GLU A 50 -9.03 -1.71 -31.11
C GLU A 50 -9.77 -0.53 -30.46
N HIS A 51 -9.74 -0.45 -29.12
CA HIS A 51 -10.33 0.68 -28.40
C HIS A 51 -9.61 1.99 -28.72
N LEU A 52 -8.28 1.97 -28.93
CA LEU A 52 -7.53 3.15 -29.37
C LEU A 52 -8.01 3.63 -30.74
N ASN A 53 -8.12 2.73 -31.71
CA ASN A 53 -8.58 3.07 -33.06
C ASN A 53 -10.01 3.61 -33.06
N GLN A 54 -10.91 2.99 -32.30
CA GLN A 54 -12.28 3.48 -32.13
C GLN A 54 -12.29 4.86 -31.50
N PHE A 55 -11.52 5.05 -30.42
CA PHE A 55 -11.42 6.32 -29.72
C PHE A 55 -10.88 7.44 -30.63
N LEU A 56 -9.81 7.17 -31.39
CA LEU A 56 -9.21 8.17 -32.30
C LEU A 56 -10.10 8.48 -33.52
N ASN A 57 -10.90 7.53 -33.99
CA ASN A 57 -11.74 7.73 -35.18
C ASN A 57 -13.16 8.26 -34.88
N GLN A 58 -13.69 8.04 -33.67
CA GLN A 58 -15.12 8.28 -33.39
C GLN A 58 -15.39 9.43 -32.43
N SER A 59 -14.42 9.86 -31.62
CA SER A 59 -14.68 10.88 -30.60
C SER A 59 -14.64 12.29 -31.19
N ARG A 60 -15.75 13.03 -31.05
CA ARG A 60 -15.79 14.49 -31.33
C ARG A 60 -15.23 15.34 -30.18
N ASN A 61 -14.90 14.71 -29.05
CA ASN A 61 -14.62 15.35 -27.76
C ASN A 61 -13.14 15.24 -27.37
N HIS A 62 -12.24 15.03 -28.34
CA HIS A 62 -10.81 14.86 -28.09
C HIS A 62 -10.17 16.04 -27.34
N CYS A 63 -10.66 17.26 -27.57
CA CYS A 63 -10.19 18.47 -26.89
C CYS A 63 -10.40 18.46 -25.37
N LEU A 64 -11.27 17.57 -24.85
CA LEU A 64 -11.56 17.45 -23.42
C LEU A 64 -10.57 16.53 -22.70
N VAL A 65 -9.78 15.74 -23.44
CA VAL A 65 -8.89 14.74 -22.85
C VAL A 65 -7.59 15.40 -22.38
N GLN A 66 -7.35 15.35 -21.07
CA GLN A 66 -6.16 15.92 -20.45
C GLN A 66 -5.17 14.86 -19.97
N HIS A 67 -5.67 13.68 -19.61
CA HIS A 67 -4.88 12.56 -19.10
C HIS A 67 -5.21 11.29 -19.89
N LEU A 68 -4.20 10.69 -20.50
CA LEU A 68 -4.33 9.46 -21.27
C LEU A 68 -3.44 8.36 -20.69
N GLN A 69 -4.01 7.21 -20.39
CA GLN A 69 -3.28 6.00 -20.01
C GLN A 69 -3.45 4.94 -21.10
N LEU A 70 -2.35 4.54 -21.74
CA LEU A 70 -2.31 3.52 -22.78
C LEU A 70 -1.56 2.30 -22.27
N SER A 71 -2.24 1.16 -22.25
CA SER A 71 -1.64 -0.15 -22.01
C SER A 71 -1.70 -1.07 -23.24
N ALA A 72 -2.05 -0.51 -24.38
CA ALA A 72 -2.12 -1.19 -25.67
C ALA A 72 -0.78 -1.12 -26.40
N GLU A 73 -0.56 -2.04 -27.34
CA GLU A 73 0.52 -1.91 -28.32
C GLU A 73 0.24 -0.71 -29.24
N ILE A 74 1.20 0.21 -29.29
CA ILE A 74 1.12 1.45 -30.06
C ILE A 74 2.29 1.52 -31.04
N ASN A 75 2.05 2.08 -32.22
CA ASN A 75 3.09 2.43 -33.19
C ASN A 75 3.26 3.95 -33.30
N GLU A 76 4.25 4.39 -34.08
CA GLU A 76 4.56 5.81 -34.27
C GLU A 76 3.37 6.59 -34.85
N ASP A 77 2.64 6.01 -35.80
CA ASP A 77 1.48 6.63 -36.42
C ASP A 77 0.36 6.89 -35.40
N ASP A 78 0.15 5.94 -34.46
CA ASP A 78 -0.81 6.09 -33.37
C ASP A 78 -0.45 7.32 -32.51
N ILE A 79 0.83 7.50 -32.16
CA ILE A 79 1.29 8.67 -31.39
C ILE A 79 1.09 9.97 -32.20
N LYS A 80 1.47 10.00 -33.48
CA LYS A 80 1.26 11.17 -34.33
C LYS A 80 -0.23 11.54 -34.42
N GLN A 81 -1.11 10.55 -34.53
CA GLN A 81 -2.55 10.76 -34.52
C GLN A 81 -3.03 11.28 -33.15
N ILE A 82 -2.49 10.77 -32.05
CA ILE A 82 -2.78 11.26 -30.70
C ILE A 82 -2.36 12.72 -30.55
N VAL A 83 -1.14 13.09 -30.94
CA VAL A 83 -0.65 14.48 -30.93
C VAL A 83 -1.59 15.39 -31.70
N LYS A 84 -2.00 14.97 -32.90
CA LYS A 84 -2.89 15.75 -33.76
C LYS A 84 -4.30 15.88 -33.18
N SER A 85 -4.82 14.82 -32.55
CA SER A 85 -6.22 14.78 -32.10
C SER A 85 -6.39 15.37 -30.69
N LEU A 86 -5.44 15.12 -29.79
CA LEU A 86 -5.49 15.49 -28.38
C LEU A 86 -4.61 16.73 -28.10
N SER A 87 -4.96 17.87 -28.69
CA SER A 87 -4.18 19.12 -28.59
C SER A 87 -3.98 19.65 -27.16
N HIS A 88 -4.86 19.30 -26.23
CA HIS A 88 -4.81 19.73 -24.82
C HIS A 88 -4.28 18.66 -23.87
N LEU A 89 -3.66 17.59 -24.40
CA LEU A 89 -3.15 16.52 -23.58
C LEU A 89 -2.01 17.02 -22.66
N SER A 90 -2.25 16.96 -21.36
CA SER A 90 -1.32 17.43 -20.33
C SER A 90 -0.50 16.31 -19.69
N SER A 91 -1.02 15.08 -19.76
CA SER A 91 -0.42 13.92 -19.14
C SER A 91 -0.62 12.67 -19.98
N ILE A 92 0.44 11.89 -20.15
CA ILE A 92 0.37 10.60 -20.83
C ILE A 92 1.11 9.52 -20.03
N CYS A 93 0.52 8.35 -19.92
CA CYS A 93 1.12 7.15 -19.34
C CYS A 93 1.11 6.05 -20.39
N LEU A 94 2.29 5.55 -20.75
CA LEU A 94 2.49 4.55 -21.79
C LEU A 94 3.09 3.30 -21.16
N THR A 95 2.39 2.17 -21.25
CA THR A 95 2.97 0.86 -20.97
C THR A 95 3.48 0.26 -22.28
N MET A 96 4.79 0.12 -22.43
CA MET A 96 5.40 -0.39 -23.67
C MET A 96 5.94 -1.80 -23.44
N ASN A 97 5.60 -2.73 -24.34
CA ASN A 97 6.12 -4.10 -24.27
C ASN A 97 7.41 -4.29 -25.06
N SER A 98 7.66 -3.42 -26.05
CA SER A 98 8.82 -3.44 -26.94
C SER A 98 9.43 -2.05 -27.05
N TYR A 99 10.75 -1.97 -27.09
CA TYR A 99 11.46 -0.72 -27.37
C TYR A 99 11.31 -0.28 -28.81
N ARG A 100 10.95 0.99 -29.02
CA ARG A 100 11.04 1.65 -30.34
C ARG A 100 11.43 3.11 -30.13
N ILE A 101 12.56 3.51 -30.71
CA ILE A 101 13.08 4.89 -30.64
C ILE A 101 12.11 5.87 -31.30
N ASP A 102 11.53 5.48 -32.44
CA ASP A 102 10.63 6.30 -33.25
C ASP A 102 9.41 6.81 -32.46
N LEU A 103 8.91 5.97 -31.52
CA LEU A 103 7.82 6.33 -30.62
C LEU A 103 8.20 7.48 -29.69
N LEU A 104 9.42 7.46 -29.13
CA LEU A 104 9.90 8.49 -28.22
C LEU A 104 10.20 9.79 -28.95
N GLN A 105 10.71 9.72 -30.18
CA GLN A 105 10.90 10.89 -31.03
C GLN A 105 9.59 11.65 -31.22
N SER A 106 8.48 10.93 -31.45
CA SER A 106 7.17 11.54 -31.63
C SER A 106 6.62 12.22 -30.37
N LEU A 107 7.10 11.88 -29.17
CA LEU A 107 6.67 12.53 -27.92
C LEU A 107 7.11 14.00 -27.84
N SER A 108 8.21 14.36 -28.50
CA SER A 108 8.68 15.75 -28.55
C SER A 108 7.68 16.71 -29.23
N SER A 109 6.71 16.18 -29.98
CA SER A 109 5.71 16.96 -30.72
C SER A 109 4.52 17.40 -29.85
N PHE A 110 4.42 16.96 -28.59
CA PHE A 110 3.36 17.44 -27.71
C PHE A 110 3.73 18.80 -27.12
N ASP A 111 2.96 19.85 -27.42
CA ASP A 111 3.22 21.20 -26.89
C ASP A 111 2.78 21.36 -25.42
N CYS A 112 1.68 20.71 -25.04
CA CYS A 112 1.04 20.89 -23.73
C CYS A 112 1.40 19.82 -22.69
N LEU A 113 2.31 18.88 -23.01
CA LEU A 113 2.60 17.75 -22.14
C LEU A 113 3.48 18.14 -20.95
N TYR A 114 2.92 18.09 -19.74
CA TYR A 114 3.65 18.39 -18.49
C TYR A 114 4.00 17.15 -17.67
N SER A 115 3.35 16.01 -17.95
CA SER A 115 3.52 14.76 -17.20
C SER A 115 3.67 13.58 -18.15
N LEU A 116 4.79 12.88 -18.08
CA LEU A 116 5.06 11.68 -18.86
C LEU A 116 5.39 10.52 -17.93
N ALA A 117 4.68 9.40 -18.09
CA ALA A 117 5.00 8.13 -17.45
C ALA A 117 5.25 7.06 -18.53
N LEU A 118 6.41 6.42 -18.45
CA LEU A 118 6.84 5.35 -19.33
C LEU A 118 7.02 4.10 -18.46
N ASP A 119 6.14 3.12 -18.63
CA ASP A 119 6.15 1.87 -17.88
C ASP A 119 6.64 0.71 -18.76
N SER A 120 7.51 -0.14 -18.18
CA SER A 120 8.06 -1.35 -18.82
C SER A 120 8.89 -1.11 -20.09
N VAL A 121 9.52 0.06 -20.21
CA VAL A 121 10.33 0.42 -21.38
C VAL A 121 11.78 -0.01 -21.18
N SER A 122 12.45 -0.55 -22.19
CA SER A 122 13.92 -0.65 -22.18
C SER A 122 14.47 0.59 -22.88
N VAL A 123 14.77 1.64 -22.11
CA VAL A 123 15.22 2.94 -22.64
C VAL A 123 16.76 2.98 -22.69
N ASP A 124 17.32 3.22 -23.88
CA ASP A 124 18.72 3.63 -24.03
C ASP A 124 18.88 5.14 -23.75
N GLU A 125 20.09 5.60 -23.43
CA GLU A 125 20.38 7.02 -23.19
C GLU A 125 20.00 7.91 -24.38
N THR A 126 20.17 7.39 -25.60
CA THR A 126 19.75 8.08 -26.84
C THR A 126 18.26 8.40 -26.85
N ALA A 127 17.44 7.51 -26.31
CA ALA A 127 16.00 7.67 -26.26
C ALA A 127 15.55 8.79 -25.29
N LEU A 128 16.38 9.11 -24.27
CA LEU A 128 16.10 10.24 -23.37
C LEU A 128 16.24 11.60 -24.07
N THR A 129 16.94 11.67 -25.21
CA THR A 129 17.15 12.92 -25.96
C THR A 129 15.86 13.48 -26.59
N PHE A 130 14.82 12.66 -26.69
CA PHE A 130 13.53 13.03 -27.28
C PHE A 130 12.48 13.46 -26.26
N LEU A 131 12.86 13.64 -24.99
CA LEU A 131 11.92 14.06 -23.95
C LEU A 131 11.46 15.53 -24.16
N PRO A 132 10.16 15.83 -23.99
CA PRO A 132 9.66 17.19 -24.12
C PRO A 132 10.25 18.14 -23.05
N PRO A 133 10.75 19.32 -23.43
CA PRO A 133 11.48 20.20 -22.50
C PRO A 133 10.62 20.84 -21.40
N GLN A 134 9.31 20.93 -21.61
CA GLN A 134 8.35 21.53 -20.69
C GLN A 134 7.84 20.58 -19.61
N LEU A 135 8.33 19.34 -19.57
CA LEU A 135 7.94 18.36 -18.57
C LEU A 135 8.22 18.85 -17.14
N LYS A 136 7.19 18.75 -16.30
CA LYS A 136 7.29 18.96 -14.84
C LYS A 136 7.34 17.66 -14.07
N ARG A 137 6.81 16.57 -14.65
CA ARG A 137 6.75 15.24 -14.04
C ARG A 137 7.21 14.21 -15.04
N LEU A 138 8.20 13.41 -14.66
CA LEU A 138 8.69 12.29 -15.46
C LEU A 138 8.77 11.05 -14.58
N LYS A 139 8.20 9.96 -15.08
CA LYS A 139 8.34 8.62 -14.50
C LYS A 139 8.83 7.67 -15.58
N VAL A 140 9.96 7.01 -15.35
CA VAL A 140 10.52 6.01 -16.26
C VAL A 140 10.78 4.73 -15.48
N ASN A 141 9.92 3.74 -15.70
CA ASN A 141 10.02 2.41 -15.12
C ASN A 141 10.58 1.46 -16.18
N LEU A 142 11.80 0.99 -15.95
CA LEU A 142 12.47 0.07 -16.85
C LEU A 142 11.96 -1.36 -16.66
N LYS A 143 11.79 -2.10 -17.76
CA LYS A 143 11.59 -3.55 -17.70
C LYS A 143 12.94 -4.22 -17.49
N ARG A 144 13.03 -5.12 -16.52
CA ARG A 144 14.22 -5.96 -16.32
C ARG A 144 14.45 -6.78 -17.60
N ALA A 145 15.46 -6.43 -18.36
CA ALA A 145 15.86 -7.21 -19.52
C ALA A 145 16.63 -8.43 -19.00
N PHE A 146 16.04 -9.61 -19.12
CA PHE A 146 16.64 -10.85 -18.62
C PHE A 146 17.77 -11.39 -19.53
N GLU A 147 17.96 -10.82 -20.72
CA GLU A 147 18.68 -11.52 -21.80
C GLU A 147 19.85 -10.75 -22.44
N SER A 148 20.23 -9.56 -21.97
CA SER A 148 21.47 -8.93 -22.46
C SER A 148 22.14 -7.99 -21.46
N ASP A 149 23.40 -8.30 -21.13
CA ASP A 149 24.38 -7.41 -20.50
C ASP A 149 24.71 -6.14 -21.33
N GLN A 150 24.01 -5.93 -22.46
CA GLN A 150 24.28 -4.89 -23.44
C GLN A 150 23.22 -3.77 -23.47
N LEU A 151 22.16 -3.84 -22.68
CA LEU A 151 21.29 -2.68 -22.52
C LEU A 151 21.99 -1.69 -21.60
N ILE A 152 22.63 -0.70 -22.22
CA ILE A 152 23.18 0.52 -21.61
C ILE A 152 22.02 1.25 -20.93
N ALA A 153 21.68 0.79 -19.74
CA ALA A 153 20.60 1.33 -18.94
C ALA A 153 21.10 2.62 -18.31
N ALA A 154 20.35 3.71 -18.55
CA ALA A 154 20.48 5.03 -17.97
C ALA A 154 21.60 5.14 -16.92
N SER A 155 22.81 5.55 -17.30
CA SER A 155 23.87 5.80 -16.32
C SER A 155 23.54 7.06 -15.50
N TRP A 156 24.42 7.50 -14.60
CA TRP A 156 24.30 8.84 -14.01
C TRP A 156 24.22 9.93 -15.10
N ASN A 157 24.79 9.70 -16.28
CA ASN A 157 24.65 10.58 -17.44
C ASN A 157 23.18 10.69 -17.86
N GLY A 158 22.38 9.64 -17.74
CA GLY A 158 20.95 9.66 -17.98
C GLY A 158 20.21 10.70 -17.12
N LEU A 159 20.55 10.82 -15.82
CA LEU A 159 20.00 11.89 -14.97
C LEU A 159 20.42 13.26 -15.48
N LYS A 160 21.70 13.43 -15.80
CA LYS A 160 22.23 14.70 -16.31
C LYS A 160 21.55 15.09 -17.63
N CYS A 161 21.34 14.13 -18.53
CA CYS A 161 20.61 14.31 -19.78
C CYS A 161 19.18 14.76 -19.50
N ILE A 162 18.45 14.09 -18.60
CA ILE A 162 17.10 14.50 -18.21
C ILE A 162 17.09 15.94 -17.67
N HIS A 163 18.02 16.32 -16.79
CA HIS A 163 18.07 17.69 -16.25
C HIS A 163 18.37 18.74 -17.31
N THR A 164 19.20 18.38 -18.30
CA THR A 164 19.58 19.28 -19.39
C THR A 164 18.42 19.48 -20.36
N LEU A 165 17.69 18.40 -20.65
CA LEU A 165 16.59 18.39 -21.62
C LEU A 165 15.28 18.89 -21.02
N CYS A 166 15.02 18.60 -19.75
CA CYS A 166 13.78 18.93 -19.04
C CYS A 166 14.07 19.90 -17.87
N PRO A 167 14.44 21.16 -18.13
CA PRO A 167 14.85 22.12 -17.08
C PRO A 167 13.72 22.51 -16.10
N LEU A 168 12.45 22.23 -16.45
CA LEU A 168 11.28 22.53 -15.60
C LEU A 168 10.87 21.37 -14.69
N ILE A 169 11.63 20.28 -14.67
CA ILE A 169 11.25 19.08 -13.93
C ILE A 169 11.19 19.33 -12.41
N GLU A 170 10.04 19.01 -11.81
CA GLU A 170 9.82 19.10 -10.38
C GLU A 170 9.77 17.72 -9.72
N HIS A 171 9.17 16.74 -10.39
CA HIS A 171 9.03 15.37 -9.92
C HIS A 171 9.69 14.40 -10.90
N LEU A 172 10.65 13.62 -10.42
CA LEU A 172 11.39 12.64 -11.21
C LEU A 172 11.37 11.28 -10.53
N SER A 173 10.98 10.24 -11.26
CA SER A 173 11.03 8.84 -10.83
C SER A 173 11.68 8.02 -11.92
N VAL A 174 12.83 7.39 -11.64
CA VAL A 174 13.61 6.66 -12.65
C VAL A 174 14.12 5.34 -12.09
N ALA A 175 13.96 4.28 -12.88
CA ALA A 175 14.56 2.98 -12.60
C ALA A 175 15.92 2.81 -13.31
N TYR A 176 16.85 2.09 -12.70
CA TYR A 176 18.24 1.87 -13.14
C TYR A 176 18.54 0.37 -13.14
N ASN A 177 19.11 -0.18 -14.22
CA ASN A 177 19.50 -1.60 -14.20
C ASN A 177 20.76 -1.85 -13.35
N HIS A 178 21.76 -0.97 -13.38
CA HIS A 178 23.02 -1.18 -12.69
C HIS A 178 23.40 0.04 -11.83
N GLY A 179 23.86 -0.16 -10.60
CA GLY A 179 24.33 0.92 -9.73
C GLY A 179 25.77 1.32 -10.03
N TRP A 180 25.92 2.17 -11.02
CA TRP A 180 27.14 2.91 -11.24
C TRP A 180 27.22 4.07 -10.25
N GLU A 181 28.39 4.29 -9.66
CA GLU A 181 28.62 5.39 -8.73
C GLU A 181 28.56 6.74 -9.48
N PRO A 182 27.83 7.75 -8.96
CA PRO A 182 27.80 9.05 -9.60
C PRO A 182 29.18 9.70 -9.53
N VAL A 183 29.67 10.21 -10.67
CA VAL A 183 30.92 10.97 -10.69
C VAL A 183 30.68 12.32 -10.02
N ILE A 184 31.12 12.47 -8.77
CA ILE A 184 31.00 13.71 -8.00
C ILE A 184 32.03 14.72 -8.52
N ARG A 185 31.70 15.40 -9.61
CA ARG A 185 32.29 16.71 -9.93
C ARG A 185 31.34 17.75 -9.38
N LYS A 186 31.86 18.83 -8.76
CA LYS A 186 31.04 20.02 -8.46
C LYS A 186 30.35 20.40 -9.77
N GLN A 187 29.06 20.12 -9.92
CA GLN A 187 28.33 20.52 -11.11
C GLN A 187 28.35 22.05 -11.17
N GLU A 188 28.46 22.59 -12.38
CA GLU A 188 28.54 24.03 -12.58
C GLU A 188 27.21 24.74 -12.29
N MET A 189 26.06 24.04 -12.27
CA MET A 189 24.77 24.61 -11.82
C MET A 189 23.84 23.57 -11.15
N PRO A 190 23.42 23.79 -9.89
CA PRO A 190 22.41 22.96 -9.22
C PRO A 190 21.04 23.02 -9.94
N ASN A 191 20.28 21.94 -9.89
CA ASN A 191 18.88 21.95 -10.32
C ASN A 191 17.97 22.40 -9.16
N TYR A 192 17.55 23.66 -9.21
CA TYR A 192 16.70 24.29 -8.19
C TYR A 192 15.20 23.97 -8.32
N LYS A 193 14.78 23.13 -9.27
CA LYS A 193 13.35 22.85 -9.52
C LYS A 193 12.88 21.53 -8.92
N ILE A 194 13.76 20.55 -8.78
CA ILE A 194 13.40 19.23 -8.26
C ILE A 194 12.96 19.32 -6.80
N LYS A 195 11.73 18.86 -6.56
CA LYS A 195 11.08 18.78 -5.24
C LYS A 195 10.93 17.32 -4.80
N LYS A 196 10.70 16.41 -5.74
CA LYS A 196 10.48 14.98 -5.47
C LYS A 196 11.36 14.13 -6.37
N LEU A 197 12.16 13.26 -5.77
CA LEU A 197 13.02 12.33 -6.48
C LEU A 197 12.76 10.90 -6.00
N GLU A 198 12.58 9.98 -6.93
CA GLU A 198 12.50 8.54 -6.69
C GLU A 198 13.51 7.83 -7.59
N LEU A 199 14.41 7.06 -7.00
CA LEU A 199 15.38 6.23 -7.71
C LEU A 199 15.11 4.77 -7.38
N ILE A 200 14.93 3.95 -8.41
CA ILE A 200 14.66 2.51 -8.28
C ILE A 200 15.83 1.75 -8.91
N PHE A 201 16.70 1.19 -8.09
CA PHE A 201 17.79 0.35 -8.55
C PHE A 201 17.28 -1.08 -8.69
N LEU A 202 17.35 -1.64 -9.90
CA LEU A 202 16.95 -3.02 -10.20
C LEU A 202 18.05 -4.00 -9.78
N ASP A 203 19.29 -3.53 -9.66
CA ASP A 203 20.40 -4.19 -8.99
C ASP A 203 20.94 -3.30 -7.85
N ARG A 204 22.15 -3.58 -7.36
CA ARG A 204 22.77 -2.83 -6.25
C ARG A 204 23.01 -1.38 -6.65
N PRO A 205 22.75 -0.37 -5.78
CA PRO A 205 22.88 1.05 -6.08
C PRO A 205 24.32 1.58 -6.20
N GLY A 206 25.33 0.74 -6.00
CA GLY A 206 26.73 1.18 -5.86
C GLY A 206 26.95 1.82 -4.48
N ASP A 207 27.87 2.78 -4.40
CA ASP A 207 28.13 3.55 -3.20
C ASP A 207 27.03 4.58 -2.90
N MET A 208 26.32 4.39 -1.78
CA MET A 208 25.24 5.28 -1.36
C MET A 208 25.75 6.64 -0.91
N GLU A 209 26.96 6.73 -0.35
CA GLU A 209 27.56 8.01 0.07
C GLU A 209 27.71 8.95 -1.11
N SER A 210 28.19 8.42 -2.23
CA SER A 210 28.31 9.16 -3.48
C SER A 210 26.96 9.70 -3.97
N TRP A 211 25.88 8.91 -3.85
CA TRP A 211 24.53 9.36 -4.16
C TRP A 211 24.03 10.49 -3.25
N PHE A 212 24.20 10.35 -1.93
CA PHE A 212 23.80 11.40 -0.99
C PHE A 212 24.59 12.70 -1.19
N CYS A 213 25.89 12.58 -1.45
CA CYS A 213 26.74 13.71 -1.80
C CYS A 213 26.23 14.41 -3.07
N TYR A 214 25.92 13.63 -4.11
CA TYR A 214 25.33 14.13 -5.35
C TYR A 214 24.01 14.87 -5.12
N PHE A 215 23.09 14.34 -4.30
CA PHE A 215 21.83 15.02 -4.01
C PHE A 215 22.04 16.34 -3.27
N GLY A 216 22.93 16.36 -2.28
CA GLY A 216 23.27 17.56 -1.51
C GLY A 216 23.78 18.70 -2.39
N TYR A 217 24.56 18.39 -3.42
CA TYR A 217 25.05 19.41 -4.35
C TYR A 217 24.03 19.87 -5.37
N ASN A 218 23.17 18.98 -5.85
CA ASN A 218 22.40 19.22 -7.05
C ASN A 218 20.93 19.58 -6.80
N TYR A 219 20.36 19.24 -5.64
CA TYR A 219 18.91 19.38 -5.39
C TYR A 219 18.58 20.19 -4.12
N PRO A 220 18.89 21.49 -4.09
CA PRO A 220 18.66 22.31 -2.90
C PRO A 220 17.20 22.53 -2.50
N ARG A 221 16.25 22.22 -3.39
CA ARG A 221 14.81 22.29 -3.12
C ARG A 221 14.15 20.92 -2.92
N LEU A 222 14.94 19.87 -2.77
CA LEU A 222 14.44 18.52 -2.57
C LEU A 222 13.65 18.43 -1.26
N ALA A 223 12.37 18.11 -1.36
CA ALA A 223 11.46 17.96 -0.22
C ALA A 223 11.17 16.49 0.10
N SER A 224 11.25 15.61 -0.92
CA SER A 224 10.98 14.18 -0.81
C SER A 224 11.99 13.38 -1.62
N LEU A 225 12.66 12.42 -0.98
CA LEU A 225 13.58 11.49 -1.61
C LEU A 225 13.14 10.04 -1.35
N LYS A 226 13.04 9.23 -2.39
CA LYS A 226 12.77 7.79 -2.30
C LYS A 226 13.86 7.03 -3.00
N ILE A 227 14.41 6.01 -2.33
CA ILE A 227 15.48 5.18 -2.88
C ILE A 227 15.10 3.73 -2.68
N ARG A 228 14.99 2.96 -3.76
CA ARG A 228 14.56 1.56 -3.72
C ARG A 228 15.57 0.66 -4.39
N CYS A 229 15.77 -0.53 -3.86
CA CYS A 229 16.58 -1.58 -4.47
C CYS A 229 15.71 -2.83 -4.64
N ASP A 230 15.30 -3.14 -5.87
CA ASP A 230 14.45 -4.30 -6.20
C ASP A 230 15.26 -5.56 -6.57
N GLY A 231 16.60 -5.50 -6.46
CA GLY A 231 17.50 -6.61 -6.82
C GLY A 231 17.39 -7.82 -5.89
N SER A 232 17.04 -8.98 -6.47
CA SER A 232 17.01 -10.29 -5.81
C SER A 232 18.38 -10.87 -5.45
N HIS A 233 19.47 -10.34 -6.01
CA HIS A 233 20.82 -10.87 -5.84
C HIS A 233 21.59 -10.11 -4.73
N TYR A 234 21.08 -10.19 -3.50
CA TYR A 234 21.83 -9.74 -2.33
C TYR A 234 22.90 -10.78 -1.97
N ASN A 235 24.06 -10.73 -2.64
CA ASN A 235 25.23 -11.51 -2.23
C ASN A 235 25.73 -11.00 -0.86
N ARG A 236 25.50 -11.79 0.20
CA ARG A 236 25.85 -11.48 1.60
C ARG A 236 27.33 -11.09 1.80
N ASN A 237 28.21 -11.50 0.89
CA ASN A 237 29.66 -11.38 1.08
C ASN A 237 30.23 -9.97 0.84
N SER A 238 29.48 -9.02 0.28
CA SER A 238 29.97 -7.65 0.04
C SER A 238 29.68 -6.66 1.18
N LEU A 239 29.18 -7.14 2.32
CA LEU A 239 28.87 -6.33 3.51
C LEU A 239 29.98 -6.36 4.56
N LEU A 240 31.12 -6.98 4.23
CA LEU A 240 32.29 -6.91 5.08
C LEU A 240 32.84 -5.48 5.03
N PHE A 241 32.45 -4.72 6.05
CA PHE A 241 33.11 -3.53 6.60
C PHE A 241 33.84 -2.67 5.56
N ARG A 242 33.10 -1.76 4.91
CA ARG A 242 33.76 -0.60 4.31
C ARG A 242 34.31 0.28 5.42
N GLU A 243 35.53 0.76 5.18
CA GLU A 243 36.31 1.68 5.99
C GLU A 243 35.54 2.97 6.31
N GLU A 244 36.02 3.68 7.33
CA GLU A 244 35.48 4.92 7.92
C GLU A 244 34.70 5.79 6.92
N SER A 245 33.38 5.83 7.08
CA SER A 245 32.49 6.75 6.37
C SER A 245 32.79 8.19 6.76
N ASP A 246 32.94 9.09 5.78
CA ASP A 246 33.17 10.49 6.06
C ASP A 246 31.84 11.15 6.50
N ARG A 247 31.71 11.39 7.81
CA ARG A 247 30.59 12.12 8.43
C ARG A 247 30.26 13.43 7.71
N GLU A 248 31.25 14.06 7.08
CA GLU A 248 31.06 15.30 6.33
C GLU A 248 30.20 15.11 5.07
N VAL A 249 30.16 13.92 4.47
CA VAL A 249 29.31 13.61 3.30
C VAL A 249 27.83 13.77 3.66
N TYR A 250 27.39 13.15 4.74
CA TYR A 250 25.99 13.25 5.17
C TYR A 250 25.63 14.62 5.73
N SER A 251 26.55 15.25 6.48
CA SER A 251 26.41 16.66 6.91
C SER A 251 26.15 17.57 5.71
N ARG A 252 26.92 17.38 4.63
CA ARG A 252 26.75 18.14 3.38
C ARG A 252 25.44 17.82 2.68
N PHE A 253 25.00 16.56 2.65
CA PHE A 253 23.71 16.18 2.10
C PHE A 253 22.56 16.94 2.77
N PHE A 254 22.47 16.89 4.10
CA PHE A 254 21.38 17.55 4.84
C PHE A 254 21.46 19.08 4.76
N ARG A 255 22.67 19.67 4.80
CA ARG A 255 22.84 21.12 4.57
C ARG A 255 22.47 21.53 3.15
N GLY A 256 22.78 20.67 2.18
CA GLY A 256 22.48 20.86 0.78
C GLY A 256 20.99 20.74 0.46
N CYS A 257 20.25 19.93 1.21
CA CYS A 257 18.80 19.69 1.04
C CYS A 257 17.98 20.20 2.24
N PRO A 258 17.95 21.52 2.54
CA PRO A 258 17.34 22.06 3.76
C PRO A 258 15.82 21.92 3.82
N LEU A 259 15.15 21.66 2.69
CA LEU A 259 13.70 21.48 2.60
C LEU A 259 13.26 20.02 2.71
N LEU A 260 14.22 19.09 2.88
CA LEU A 260 13.93 17.67 2.95
C LEU A 260 13.07 17.39 4.18
N SER A 261 11.85 16.88 3.94
CA SER A 261 10.88 16.57 4.99
C SER A 261 10.46 15.10 4.99
N HIS A 262 10.67 14.41 3.86
CA HIS A 262 10.36 13.00 3.72
C HIS A 262 11.52 12.25 3.06
N LEU A 263 11.91 11.13 3.66
CA LEU A 263 12.91 10.23 3.12
C LEU A 263 12.40 8.79 3.24
N GLU A 264 12.41 8.05 2.13
CA GLU A 264 12.00 6.64 2.09
C GLU A 264 13.14 5.82 1.49
N THR A 265 13.48 4.71 2.15
CA THR A 265 14.49 3.78 1.66
C THR A 265 13.97 2.35 1.70
N GLN A 266 14.16 1.60 0.61
CA GLN A 266 13.73 0.21 0.48
C GLN A 266 14.91 -0.69 0.09
N ASP A 267 15.29 -1.63 0.96
CA ASP A 267 16.37 -2.61 0.74
C ASP A 267 17.76 -2.00 0.39
N VAL A 268 17.99 -0.75 0.78
CA VAL A 268 19.25 -0.02 0.61
C VAL A 268 20.04 -0.03 1.90
N THR A 269 21.31 -0.43 1.93
CA THR A 269 22.16 -0.31 3.13
C THR A 269 22.54 1.14 3.42
N LEU A 270 22.50 1.56 4.68
CA LEU A 270 22.90 2.90 5.14
C LEU A 270 23.92 2.74 6.28
N THR A 271 24.90 3.64 6.36
CA THR A 271 25.94 3.57 7.40
C THR A 271 25.45 4.14 8.73
N VAL A 272 26.18 3.87 9.82
CA VAL A 272 25.82 4.36 11.17
C VAL A 272 25.86 5.89 11.23
N GLU A 273 26.80 6.51 10.54
CA GLU A 273 27.02 7.94 10.46
C GLU A 273 25.80 8.66 9.84
N PHE A 274 25.14 8.01 8.86
CA PHE A 274 23.91 8.53 8.27
C PHE A 274 22.82 8.71 9.33
N PHE A 275 22.58 7.69 10.16
CA PHE A 275 21.55 7.74 11.21
C PHE A 275 21.89 8.74 12.31
N GLN A 276 23.18 8.85 12.66
CA GLN A 276 23.64 9.86 13.62
C GLN A 276 23.36 11.28 13.11
N GLN A 277 23.54 11.56 11.83
CA GLN A 277 23.20 12.87 11.25
C GLN A 277 21.68 13.07 11.16
N LEU A 278 20.95 12.03 10.77
CA LEU A 278 19.50 12.09 10.61
C LEU A 278 18.77 12.40 11.93
N LYS A 279 19.29 11.95 13.07
CA LYS A 279 18.73 12.21 14.41
C LYS A 279 18.51 13.70 14.70
N TYR A 280 19.31 14.59 14.12
CA TYR A 280 19.21 16.03 14.33
C TYR A 280 18.28 16.74 13.33
N GLN A 281 17.65 15.99 12.43
CA GLN A 281 16.79 16.50 11.37
C GLN A 281 15.33 16.20 11.68
N ALA A 282 14.43 17.14 11.37
CA ALA A 282 12.99 16.94 11.47
C ALA A 282 12.43 16.27 10.21
N ILE A 283 12.91 15.05 9.90
CA ILE A 283 12.56 14.32 8.68
C ILE A 283 11.66 13.12 9.03
N ASP A 284 10.54 12.96 8.31
CA ASP A 284 9.73 11.73 8.35
C ASP A 284 10.45 10.63 7.57
N PHE A 285 11.18 9.78 8.30
CA PHE A 285 12.01 8.74 7.71
C PHE A 285 11.34 7.36 7.72
N THR A 286 11.12 6.83 6.51
CA THR A 286 10.53 5.53 6.25
C THR A 286 11.59 4.53 5.80
N ARG A 287 11.61 3.38 6.47
CA ARG A 287 12.54 2.28 6.19
C ARG A 287 11.75 1.02 5.84
N ILE A 288 12.01 0.46 4.67
CA ILE A 288 11.33 -0.72 4.15
C ILE A 288 12.38 -1.79 3.85
N PHE A 289 12.15 -3.00 4.33
CA PHE A 289 12.95 -4.17 4.02
C PHE A 289 12.02 -5.20 3.40
N ASN A 290 11.98 -5.30 2.07
CA ASN A 290 11.15 -6.28 1.38
C ASN A 290 11.85 -7.63 1.21
N GLN A 291 13.14 -7.72 1.57
CA GLN A 291 13.89 -8.98 1.54
C GLN A 291 14.27 -9.45 2.96
N PRO A 292 14.16 -10.76 3.27
CA PRO A 292 14.62 -11.31 4.55
C PRO A 292 16.12 -11.10 4.82
N SER A 293 16.95 -11.07 3.77
CA SER A 293 18.38 -10.79 3.86
C SER A 293 18.65 -9.37 4.37
N SER A 294 18.04 -8.36 3.77
CA SER A 294 18.16 -6.95 4.20
C SER A 294 17.70 -6.77 5.64
N SER A 295 16.59 -7.42 6.00
CA SER A 295 16.07 -7.40 7.37
C SER A 295 17.06 -8.00 8.37
N SER A 296 17.72 -9.12 8.03
CA SER A 296 18.70 -9.75 8.93
C SER A 296 19.93 -8.87 9.20
N ILE A 297 20.36 -8.07 8.22
CA ILE A 297 21.48 -7.13 8.37
C ILE A 297 21.08 -6.01 9.32
N PHE A 298 19.92 -5.40 9.10
CA PHE A 298 19.40 -4.36 9.98
C PHE A 298 19.22 -4.85 11.43
N LEU A 299 18.70 -6.06 11.62
CA LEU A 299 18.57 -6.66 12.96
C LEU A 299 19.93 -6.88 13.63
N HIS A 300 20.95 -7.25 12.86
CA HIS A 300 22.32 -7.35 13.37
C HIS A 300 22.87 -5.97 13.76
N GLU A 301 22.65 -4.93 12.96
CA GLU A 301 23.02 -3.54 13.27
C GLU A 301 22.31 -2.99 14.50
N CYS A 302 21.05 -3.39 14.74
CA CYS A 302 20.30 -3.03 15.94
C CYS A 302 20.96 -3.56 17.22
N ASN A 303 21.61 -4.73 17.16
CA ASN A 303 22.30 -5.32 18.31
C ASN A 303 23.63 -4.62 18.63
N SER A 304 24.12 -3.72 17.77
CA SER A 304 25.29 -2.91 18.05
C SER A 304 24.96 -1.78 19.03
N ASP A 305 25.80 -1.55 20.03
CA ASP A 305 25.58 -0.51 21.03
C ASP A 305 25.65 0.91 20.45
N TRP A 306 26.39 1.09 19.36
CA TRP A 306 26.74 2.38 18.77
C TRP A 306 25.69 2.94 17.80
N THR A 307 24.68 2.15 17.44
CA THR A 307 23.62 2.56 16.51
C THR A 307 22.47 3.23 17.26
N ASP A 308 21.95 4.33 16.74
CA ASP A 308 20.73 4.97 17.22
C ASP A 308 19.79 5.15 16.03
N PHE A 309 18.65 4.46 16.07
CA PHE A 309 17.65 4.47 15.01
C PHE A 309 16.41 5.28 15.39
N SER A 310 16.52 6.18 16.37
CA SER A 310 15.42 7.02 16.87
C SER A 310 14.79 7.89 15.78
N ALA A 311 15.53 8.23 14.73
CA ALA A 311 15.00 8.97 13.59
C ALA A 311 14.01 8.18 12.72
N ILE A 312 13.97 6.84 12.82
CA ILE A 312 13.02 6.02 12.06
C ILE A 312 11.61 6.21 12.63
N THR A 313 10.73 6.83 11.84
CA THR A 313 9.32 7.03 12.20
C THR A 313 8.43 5.91 11.66
N LYS A 314 8.80 5.33 10.51
CA LYS A 314 8.05 4.26 9.84
C LYS A 314 8.96 3.09 9.47
N LEU A 315 8.58 1.89 9.87
CA LEU A 315 9.35 0.66 9.63
C LEU A 315 8.46 -0.43 9.04
N ASP A 316 8.86 -0.98 7.88
CA ASP A 316 8.30 -2.20 7.30
C ASP A 316 9.42 -3.23 7.17
N ILE A 317 9.29 -4.38 7.82
CA ILE A 317 10.39 -5.34 7.96
C ILE A 317 9.93 -6.80 7.88
N PHE A 318 10.74 -7.65 7.23
CA PHE A 318 10.62 -9.11 7.36
C PHE A 318 11.22 -9.56 8.69
N TYR A 319 10.33 -9.89 9.61
CA TYR A 319 10.64 -10.41 10.92
C TYR A 319 10.91 -11.92 10.84
N VAL A 320 12.20 -12.28 10.98
CA VAL A 320 12.66 -13.68 11.03
C VAL A 320 12.74 -14.10 12.49
N LEU A 321 11.73 -14.84 12.96
CA LEU A 321 11.75 -15.46 14.28
C LEU A 321 12.66 -16.70 14.24
N GLY A 322 13.92 -16.55 14.61
CA GLY A 322 14.78 -17.69 14.94
C GLY A 322 14.29 -18.41 16.21
N ALA A 323 14.49 -19.72 16.30
CA ALA A 323 14.00 -20.56 17.40
C ALA A 323 14.58 -20.19 18.80
N GLU A 324 15.61 -19.36 18.87
CA GLU A 324 16.36 -19.13 20.12
C GLU A 324 16.37 -17.67 20.59
N HIS A 325 15.82 -16.72 19.82
CA HIS A 325 15.96 -15.29 20.14
C HIS A 325 14.63 -14.54 20.04
N HIS A 326 13.98 -14.34 21.19
CA HIS A 326 12.97 -13.30 21.38
C HIS A 326 13.56 -11.86 21.35
N MET A 327 14.89 -11.74 21.25
CA MET A 327 15.66 -10.50 21.27
C MET A 327 15.31 -9.46 20.18
N PRO A 328 14.99 -9.82 18.91
CA PRO A 328 14.97 -8.84 17.83
C PRO A 328 13.93 -7.73 18.01
N MET A 329 12.72 -8.03 18.51
CA MET A 329 11.71 -6.99 18.77
C MET A 329 12.14 -6.03 19.88
N GLU A 330 12.72 -6.53 20.96
CA GLU A 330 13.20 -5.68 22.06
C GLU A 330 14.30 -4.75 21.58
N THR A 331 15.24 -5.26 20.78
CA THR A 331 16.31 -4.45 20.20
C THR A 331 15.74 -3.37 19.28
N ILE A 332 14.79 -3.70 18.39
CA ILE A 332 14.13 -2.69 17.55
C ILE A 332 13.42 -1.64 18.42
N GLY A 333 12.65 -2.06 19.43
CA GLY A 333 11.94 -1.15 20.33
C GLY A 333 12.86 -0.19 21.09
N ARG A 334 14.02 -0.67 21.55
CA ARG A 334 15.01 0.16 22.24
C ARG A 334 15.68 1.17 21.31
N LYS A 335 15.92 0.80 20.05
CA LYS A 335 16.64 1.64 19.07
C LYS A 335 15.72 2.58 18.27
N CYS A 336 14.47 2.18 18.01
CA CYS A 336 13.49 2.93 17.20
C CYS A 336 12.36 3.48 18.09
N GLN A 337 12.71 4.31 19.08
CA GLN A 337 11.77 4.69 20.15
C GLN A 337 10.60 5.57 19.67
N TYR A 338 10.76 6.34 18.60
CA TYR A 338 9.75 7.27 18.08
C TYR A 338 8.93 6.71 16.91
N LEU A 339 8.89 5.39 16.78
CA LEU A 339 8.18 4.72 15.70
C LEU A 339 6.66 4.98 15.79
N ASN A 340 6.10 5.58 14.73
CA ASN A 340 4.67 5.87 14.59
C ASN A 340 3.94 4.81 13.74
N GLN A 341 4.68 4.11 12.86
CA GLN A 341 4.15 3.07 11.98
C GLN A 341 5.09 1.87 11.95
N LEU A 342 4.52 0.69 12.18
CA LEU A 342 5.24 -0.57 12.16
C LEU A 342 4.47 -1.57 11.30
N ILE A 343 5.14 -2.16 10.32
CA ILE A 343 4.65 -3.29 9.55
C ILE A 343 5.63 -4.45 9.77
N LEU A 344 5.11 -5.55 10.32
CA LEU A 344 5.87 -6.78 10.54
C LEU A 344 5.37 -7.83 9.56
N ARG A 345 6.29 -8.37 8.76
CA ARG A 345 6.04 -9.45 7.80
C ARG A 345 6.77 -10.70 8.24
N SER A 346 6.23 -11.89 8.01
CA SER A 346 7.01 -13.13 8.12
C SER A 346 6.96 -13.92 6.82
N SER A 347 7.97 -14.76 6.58
CA SER A 347 7.84 -15.76 5.52
C SER A 347 7.04 -16.95 6.06
N ASN A 348 6.20 -17.54 5.20
CA ASN A 348 5.29 -18.63 5.56
C ASN A 348 5.97 -19.84 6.24
N GLN A 349 7.29 -19.95 6.17
CA GLN A 349 8.08 -21.02 6.78
C GLN A 349 8.17 -20.89 8.33
N PHE A 350 7.94 -19.71 8.91
CA PHE A 350 8.17 -19.44 10.34
C PHE A 350 6.89 -19.38 11.20
N ARG A 351 5.77 -19.96 10.74
CA ARG A 351 4.47 -20.00 11.47
C ARG A 351 4.51 -20.61 12.89
N LYS A 352 5.64 -21.16 13.33
CA LYS A 352 5.80 -21.73 14.68
C LYS A 352 5.89 -20.66 15.77
N ASN A 353 6.41 -19.48 15.46
CA ASN A 353 6.73 -18.51 16.49
C ASN A 353 5.59 -17.50 16.68
N THR A 354 5.15 -17.37 17.93
CA THR A 354 4.01 -16.54 18.32
C THR A 354 4.49 -15.15 18.72
N LEU A 355 3.91 -14.13 18.10
CA LEU A 355 4.13 -12.73 18.42
C LEU A 355 3.06 -12.24 19.40
N TRP A 356 3.49 -11.67 20.52
CA TRP A 356 2.59 -11.16 21.55
C TRP A 356 2.30 -9.68 21.36
N ILE A 357 1.03 -9.31 21.16
CA ILE A 357 0.63 -7.91 20.95
C ILE A 357 0.99 -7.02 22.14
N GLY A 358 0.84 -7.52 23.36
CA GLY A 358 1.20 -6.79 24.57
C GLY A 358 2.67 -6.36 24.59
N THR A 359 3.57 -7.18 24.05
CA THR A 359 5.00 -6.84 23.93
C THR A 359 5.22 -5.68 22.96
N ILE A 360 4.57 -5.70 21.79
CA ILE A 360 4.64 -4.61 20.80
C ILE A 360 4.17 -3.29 21.43
N LEU A 361 3.01 -3.31 22.08
CA LEU A 361 2.42 -2.14 22.73
C LEU A 361 3.24 -1.62 23.94
N VAL A 362 4.18 -2.40 24.47
CA VAL A 362 5.11 -1.93 25.52
C VAL A 362 6.36 -1.33 24.88
N LEU A 363 6.86 -1.96 23.81
CA LEU A 363 8.10 -1.57 23.14
C LEU A 363 7.97 -0.31 22.27
N PHE A 364 6.77 -0.03 21.73
CA PHE A 364 6.55 1.09 20.79
C PHE A 364 5.45 2.05 21.28
N PRO A 365 5.71 2.85 22.33
CA PRO A 365 4.68 3.63 23.01
C PRO A 365 4.02 4.74 22.15
N TYR A 366 4.64 5.15 21.04
CA TYR A 366 4.13 6.19 20.14
C TYR A 366 3.45 5.63 18.88
N LEU A 367 3.29 4.31 18.78
CA LEU A 367 2.82 3.65 17.59
C LEU A 367 1.33 3.94 17.34
N LYS A 368 1.03 4.48 16.15
CA LYS A 368 -0.33 4.83 15.69
C LYS A 368 -0.89 3.84 14.68
N TYR A 369 -0.03 3.24 13.86
CA TYR A 369 -0.40 2.22 12.88
C TYR A 369 0.40 0.94 13.10
N LEU A 370 -0.29 -0.19 13.13
CA LEU A 370 0.32 -1.52 13.22
C LEU A 370 -0.17 -2.43 12.09
N GLY A 371 0.72 -2.83 11.20
CA GLY A 371 0.52 -3.86 10.17
C GLY A 371 1.16 -5.19 10.59
N LEU A 372 0.42 -6.28 10.49
CA LEU A 372 0.86 -7.63 10.84
C LEU A 372 0.53 -8.57 9.69
N ILE A 373 1.54 -9.16 9.05
CA ILE A 373 1.39 -9.91 7.81
C ILE A 373 2.05 -11.29 7.93
N ASP A 374 1.30 -12.36 7.66
CA ASP A 374 1.78 -13.75 7.66
C ASP A 374 2.37 -14.21 9.02
N LEU A 375 1.79 -13.74 10.14
CA LEU A 375 2.27 -13.99 11.52
C LEU A 375 1.32 -14.86 12.34
N LYS A 376 1.83 -15.49 13.41
CA LYS A 376 1.00 -16.07 14.49
C LYS A 376 0.94 -15.08 15.66
N LEU A 377 -0.27 -14.67 16.03
CA LEU A 377 -0.56 -13.59 16.96
C LEU A 377 -1.26 -14.13 18.21
N SER A 378 -0.83 -13.66 19.37
CA SER A 378 -1.42 -14.04 20.66
C SER A 378 -1.26 -12.93 21.70
N THR A 379 -1.76 -13.19 22.91
CA THR A 379 -1.55 -12.37 24.10
C THR A 379 -0.84 -13.17 25.17
N ASN A 380 0.15 -12.55 25.80
CA ASN A 380 0.71 -13.05 27.05
C ASN A 380 -0.11 -12.49 28.22
N ARG A 381 -0.83 -13.38 28.94
CA ARG A 381 -1.72 -13.00 30.06
C ARG A 381 -1.00 -12.21 31.16
N ASN A 382 0.28 -12.48 31.40
CA ASN A 382 1.06 -11.75 32.39
C ASN A 382 1.28 -10.28 31.99
N ILE A 383 1.46 -10.02 30.69
CA ILE A 383 1.61 -8.64 30.17
C ILE A 383 0.27 -7.90 30.27
N LEU A 384 -0.84 -8.58 29.96
CA LEU A 384 -2.17 -7.99 30.08
C LEU A 384 -2.45 -7.51 31.52
N LEU A 385 -2.14 -8.33 32.52
CA LEU A 385 -2.33 -7.97 33.93
C LEU A 385 -1.39 -6.85 34.38
N ARG A 386 -0.12 -6.87 33.95
CA ARG A 386 0.90 -5.90 34.37
C ARG A 386 0.67 -4.50 33.81
N TYR A 387 0.14 -4.40 32.58
CA TYR A 387 0.00 -3.15 31.84
C TYR A 387 -1.45 -2.78 31.52
N ALA A 388 -2.42 -3.32 32.26
CA ALA A 388 -3.84 -3.06 32.05
C ALA A 388 -4.19 -1.55 32.07
N ASN A 389 -3.45 -0.76 32.86
CA ASN A 389 -3.72 0.67 33.05
C ASN A 389 -2.94 1.59 32.10
N THR A 390 -2.08 1.05 31.22
CA THR A 390 -1.30 1.88 30.29
C THR A 390 -2.01 1.98 28.95
N LEU A 391 -2.57 3.16 28.69
CA LEU A 391 -3.21 3.48 27.43
C LEU A 391 -2.18 3.64 26.32
N HIS A 392 -2.55 3.19 25.12
CA HIS A 392 -1.70 3.20 23.94
C HIS A 392 -2.35 4.06 22.83
N PRO A 393 -1.58 4.90 22.11
CA PRO A 393 -2.11 5.81 21.07
C PRO A 393 -2.45 5.11 19.74
N LEU A 394 -2.64 3.79 19.73
CA LEU A 394 -2.84 3.05 18.48
C LEU A 394 -4.20 3.43 17.87
N GLU A 395 -4.19 3.87 16.62
CA GLU A 395 -5.37 4.34 15.88
C GLU A 395 -5.80 3.33 14.81
N GLU A 396 -4.86 2.57 14.25
CA GLU A 396 -5.11 1.64 13.15
C GLU A 396 -4.37 0.31 13.30
N ILE A 397 -5.09 -0.79 13.07
CA ILE A 397 -4.54 -2.16 12.98
C ILE A 397 -4.90 -2.78 11.64
N HIS A 398 -3.90 -3.32 10.96
CA HIS A 398 -4.05 -4.12 9.74
C HIS A 398 -3.47 -5.51 9.98
N ILE A 399 -4.27 -6.55 9.79
CA ILE A 399 -3.88 -7.96 9.95
C ILE A 399 -4.15 -8.68 8.64
N GLU A 400 -3.11 -9.26 8.04
CA GLU A 400 -3.20 -9.96 6.75
C GLU A 400 -2.58 -11.35 6.84
N ARG A 401 -3.34 -12.39 6.46
CA ARG A 401 -2.89 -13.80 6.44
C ARG A 401 -2.31 -14.31 7.78
N CYS A 402 -2.71 -13.70 8.88
CA CYS A 402 -2.25 -14.10 10.22
C CYS A 402 -3.14 -15.16 10.87
N PHE A 403 -2.57 -15.87 11.85
CA PHE A 403 -3.29 -16.72 12.81
C PHE A 403 -3.47 -15.93 14.10
N VAL A 404 -4.70 -15.68 14.52
CA VAL A 404 -5.02 -14.94 15.75
C VAL A 404 -5.58 -15.91 16.78
N SER A 405 -4.89 -16.04 17.89
CA SER A 405 -5.31 -16.85 19.04
C SER A 405 -5.97 -16.00 20.13
N ASP A 406 -6.56 -16.70 21.10
CA ASP A 406 -7.34 -16.10 22.19
C ASP A 406 -6.58 -15.02 22.97
N GLY A 407 -7.31 -13.98 23.38
CA GLY A 407 -6.80 -12.86 24.16
C GLY A 407 -6.11 -11.75 23.37
N PHE A 408 -5.83 -11.90 22.06
CA PHE A 408 -5.22 -10.83 21.25
C PHE A 408 -6.06 -9.54 21.31
N PHE A 409 -7.35 -9.65 20.96
CA PHE A 409 -8.26 -8.51 20.94
C PHE A 409 -8.60 -8.01 22.35
N ASP A 410 -8.62 -8.85 23.38
CA ASP A 410 -8.80 -8.40 24.76
C ASP A 410 -7.69 -7.43 25.20
N CYS A 411 -6.45 -7.72 24.83
CA CYS A 411 -5.32 -6.84 25.10
C CYS A 411 -5.44 -5.50 24.37
N VAL A 412 -5.82 -5.55 23.08
CA VAL A 412 -6.08 -4.35 22.29
C VAL A 412 -7.25 -3.56 22.89
N SER A 413 -8.31 -4.23 23.33
CA SER A 413 -9.50 -3.58 23.88
C SER A 413 -9.20 -2.84 25.17
N ALA A 414 -8.38 -3.42 26.04
CA ALA A 414 -7.99 -2.81 27.31
C ALA A 414 -7.09 -1.58 27.12
N ARG A 415 -6.16 -1.60 26.15
CA ARG A 415 -5.09 -0.59 26.06
C ARG A 415 -5.28 0.44 24.93
N CYS A 416 -5.91 0.06 23.83
CA CYS A 416 -5.99 0.90 22.62
C CYS A 416 -7.37 1.55 22.49
N LEU A 417 -7.70 2.50 23.38
CA LEU A 417 -9.00 3.19 23.37
C LEU A 417 -9.20 4.09 22.15
N ASN A 418 -8.10 4.56 21.53
CA ASN A 418 -8.10 5.42 20.35
C ASN A 418 -8.20 4.66 19.02
N LEU A 419 -8.36 3.34 19.05
CA LEU A 419 -8.46 2.52 17.85
C LEU A 419 -9.72 2.90 17.06
N LYS A 420 -9.53 3.33 15.81
CA LYS A 420 -10.59 3.78 14.89
C LYS A 420 -10.72 2.87 13.67
N HIS A 421 -9.62 2.31 13.19
CA HIS A 421 -9.57 1.58 11.93
C HIS A 421 -9.04 0.16 12.16
N LEU A 422 -9.79 -0.83 11.67
CA LEU A 422 -9.39 -2.23 11.74
C LEU A 422 -9.60 -2.92 10.40
N SER A 423 -8.56 -3.58 9.91
CA SER A 423 -8.59 -4.38 8.69
C SER A 423 -8.11 -5.79 8.96
N LEU A 424 -8.95 -6.79 8.68
CA LEU A 424 -8.68 -8.22 8.85
C LEU A 424 -8.80 -8.89 7.49
N ILE A 425 -7.68 -9.32 6.89
CA ILE A 425 -7.64 -9.92 5.56
C ILE A 425 -7.09 -11.32 5.66
N GLN A 426 -7.85 -12.31 5.18
CA GLN A 426 -7.50 -13.73 5.21
C GLN A 426 -7.03 -14.21 6.60
N THR A 427 -7.59 -13.64 7.66
CA THR A 427 -7.21 -13.94 9.04
C THR A 427 -7.82 -15.28 9.48
N ARG A 428 -7.01 -16.12 10.13
CA ARG A 428 -7.42 -17.40 10.74
C ARG A 428 -7.52 -17.28 12.25
N PHE A 429 -8.61 -17.75 12.83
CA PHE A 429 -8.92 -17.63 14.26
C PHE A 429 -8.70 -18.97 14.97
N GLU A 430 -7.75 -19.03 15.91
CA GLU A 430 -7.46 -20.18 16.77
C GLU A 430 -8.26 -20.08 18.08
N TYR A 431 -9.58 -20.20 17.99
CA TYR A 431 -10.49 -20.17 19.12
C TYR A 431 -11.20 -21.53 19.27
N PRO A 432 -11.63 -21.89 20.50
CA PRO A 432 -12.41 -23.10 20.71
C PRO A 432 -13.80 -22.98 20.04
N LEU A 433 -14.40 -24.14 19.71
CA LEU A 433 -15.80 -24.28 19.28
C LEU A 433 -16.17 -23.57 17.96
N ASP A 434 -15.27 -23.52 16.98
CA ASP A 434 -15.54 -22.98 15.65
C ASP A 434 -16.08 -21.52 15.65
N LYS A 435 -15.69 -20.76 16.68
CA LYS A 435 -16.11 -19.39 16.94
C LYS A 435 -14.94 -18.42 16.79
N ALA A 436 -15.00 -17.48 15.86
CA ALA A 436 -14.06 -16.37 15.81
C ALA A 436 -14.58 -15.21 16.67
N ILE A 437 -13.76 -14.66 17.57
CA ILE A 437 -14.15 -13.53 18.43
C ILE A 437 -13.23 -12.34 18.21
N MET A 438 -13.83 -11.17 18.02
CA MET A 438 -13.18 -9.88 18.07
C MET A 438 -13.77 -9.05 19.21
N ASN A 439 -13.13 -9.11 20.38
CA ASN A 439 -13.57 -8.37 21.56
C ASN A 439 -12.91 -6.99 21.62
N LEU A 440 -13.65 -5.96 21.24
CA LEU A 440 -13.26 -4.54 21.26
C LEU A 440 -14.34 -3.67 21.94
N LYS A 441 -14.91 -4.18 23.04
CA LYS A 441 -16.07 -3.60 23.75
C LYS A 441 -15.92 -2.13 24.19
N HIS A 442 -14.69 -1.62 24.28
CA HIS A 442 -14.39 -0.25 24.68
C HIS A 442 -14.15 0.71 23.51
N GLN A 443 -14.09 0.20 22.26
CA GLN A 443 -13.67 0.96 21.09
C GLN A 443 -14.87 1.48 20.28
N ARG A 444 -14.78 2.73 19.82
CA ARG A 444 -15.66 3.32 18.81
C ARG A 444 -14.96 3.28 17.45
N LEU A 445 -15.23 2.23 16.68
CA LEU A 445 -14.57 2.00 15.40
C LEU A 445 -15.25 2.85 14.31
N LEU A 446 -14.44 3.58 13.54
CA LEU A 446 -14.93 4.30 12.36
C LEU A 446 -15.11 3.34 11.19
N THR A 447 -14.13 2.45 10.97
CA THR A 447 -14.17 1.49 9.86
C THR A 447 -13.67 0.13 10.31
N VAL A 448 -14.45 -0.90 9.99
CA VAL A 448 -14.05 -2.31 10.14
C VAL A 448 -14.13 -2.98 8.78
N ASN A 449 -13.01 -3.51 8.29
CA ASN A 449 -12.94 -4.21 7.01
C ASN A 449 -12.50 -5.66 7.25
N ILE A 450 -13.36 -6.61 6.90
CA ILE A 450 -13.13 -8.05 7.11
C ILE A 450 -13.18 -8.74 5.75
N LYS A 451 -12.14 -9.48 5.38
CA LYS A 451 -12.05 -10.21 4.12
C LYS A 451 -11.63 -11.65 4.36
N CYS A 452 -12.44 -12.59 3.92
CA CYS A 452 -12.24 -14.03 4.00
C CYS A 452 -11.79 -14.52 5.39
N PRO A 453 -12.52 -14.20 6.48
CA PRO A 453 -12.19 -14.70 7.81
C PRO A 453 -12.43 -16.21 7.88
N ARG A 454 -11.58 -16.94 8.60
CA ARG A 454 -11.68 -18.40 8.76
C ARG A 454 -11.39 -18.81 10.21
N VAL A 455 -11.91 -19.95 10.65
CA VAL A 455 -11.44 -20.60 11.89
C VAL A 455 -10.29 -21.54 11.53
N SER A 456 -9.23 -21.63 12.34
CA SER A 456 -8.03 -22.40 12.00
C SER A 456 -8.27 -23.90 11.74
N ASN A 457 -9.31 -24.48 12.35
CA ASN A 457 -9.66 -25.90 12.16
C ASN A 457 -10.52 -26.14 10.91
N LEU A 458 -10.95 -25.07 10.22
CA LEU A 458 -11.87 -25.11 9.09
C LEU A 458 -11.25 -24.33 7.92
N ASP A 459 -11.09 -24.96 6.75
CA ASP A 459 -10.60 -24.24 5.57
C ASP A 459 -11.73 -23.49 4.82
N GLN A 460 -12.84 -23.25 5.50
CA GLN A 460 -14.03 -22.58 4.98
C GLN A 460 -14.08 -21.11 5.44
N VAL A 461 -14.58 -20.24 4.58
CA VAL A 461 -14.80 -18.82 4.92
C VAL A 461 -16.07 -18.71 5.77
N ILE A 462 -15.96 -18.01 6.90
CA ILE A 462 -17.08 -17.75 7.79
C ILE A 462 -18.14 -16.92 7.05
N ARG A 463 -19.40 -17.33 7.15
CA ARG A 463 -20.55 -16.70 6.47
C ARG A 463 -21.55 -16.04 7.40
N LEU A 464 -21.48 -16.37 8.69
CA LEU A 464 -22.37 -15.89 9.73
C LEU A 464 -21.62 -14.93 10.65
N PHE A 465 -22.18 -13.73 10.83
CA PHE A 465 -21.57 -12.66 11.60
C PHE A 465 -22.55 -12.15 12.66
N HIS A 466 -22.08 -12.06 13.90
CA HIS A 466 -22.82 -11.46 15.00
C HIS A 466 -22.17 -10.14 15.38
N VAL A 467 -22.90 -9.04 15.24
CA VAL A 467 -22.42 -7.70 15.58
C VAL A 467 -23.12 -7.27 16.86
N HIS A 468 -22.36 -7.26 17.94
CA HIS A 468 -22.79 -6.75 19.23
C HIS A 468 -22.18 -5.38 19.47
N SER A 469 -23.04 -4.38 19.48
CA SER A 469 -22.74 -3.01 19.88
C SER A 469 -23.47 -2.67 21.18
N LYS A 470 -23.14 -1.54 21.81
CA LYS A 470 -23.82 -1.10 23.05
C LYS A 470 -25.35 -0.97 22.90
N VAL A 471 -25.84 -0.66 21.69
CA VAL A 471 -27.25 -0.35 21.43
C VAL A 471 -27.95 -1.44 20.63
N LYS A 472 -27.21 -2.25 19.87
CA LYS A 472 -27.75 -3.21 18.92
C LYS A 472 -26.98 -4.51 18.97
N SER A 473 -27.70 -5.61 18.93
CA SER A 473 -27.16 -6.96 18.73
C SER A 473 -27.84 -7.54 17.49
N GLU A 474 -27.10 -7.71 16.41
CA GLU A 474 -27.67 -8.07 15.11
C GLU A 474 -26.85 -9.17 14.44
N TRP A 475 -27.54 -10.06 13.74
CA TRP A 475 -26.93 -11.14 12.98
C TRP A 475 -27.01 -10.83 11.48
N TYR A 476 -25.91 -11.12 10.80
CA TYR A 476 -25.73 -10.91 9.37
C TYR A 476 -25.27 -12.21 8.73
N TYR A 477 -25.79 -12.47 7.55
CA TYR A 477 -25.49 -13.66 6.77
C TYR A 477 -25.10 -13.32 5.34
N MET A 478 -24.03 -13.95 4.85
CA MET A 478 -23.61 -13.87 3.45
C MET A 478 -24.40 -14.90 2.63
N SER A 479 -25.48 -14.46 1.98
CA SER A 479 -26.38 -15.35 1.21
C SER A 479 -25.83 -15.74 -0.15
N GLN A 480 -25.05 -14.86 -0.78
CA GLN A 480 -24.48 -15.09 -2.10
C GLN A 480 -23.02 -14.64 -2.14
N TYR A 481 -22.17 -15.42 -2.81
CA TYR A 481 -20.76 -15.12 -2.97
C TYR A 481 -20.22 -15.68 -4.29
N ARG A 482 -19.19 -15.01 -4.83
CA ARG A 482 -18.40 -15.52 -5.96
C ARG A 482 -16.99 -15.85 -5.52
N VAL A 483 -16.50 -17.00 -5.98
CA VAL A 483 -15.08 -17.32 -5.89
C VAL A 483 -14.37 -16.70 -7.09
N ARG A 484 -13.40 -15.81 -6.85
CA ARG A 484 -12.56 -15.29 -7.93
C ARG A 484 -11.58 -16.39 -8.39
N PRO A 485 -11.60 -16.79 -9.68
CA PRO A 485 -10.76 -17.89 -10.17
C PRO A 485 -9.26 -17.67 -9.95
N SER A 486 -8.81 -16.41 -9.97
CA SER A 486 -7.39 -16.04 -9.88
C SER A 486 -6.83 -15.96 -8.46
N THR A 487 -7.68 -15.80 -7.45
CA THR A 487 -7.23 -15.55 -6.06
C THR A 487 -7.79 -16.51 -5.03
N LEU A 488 -8.75 -17.37 -5.41
CA LEU A 488 -9.54 -18.22 -4.49
C LEU A 488 -10.19 -17.40 -3.35
N LEU A 489 -10.31 -16.08 -3.51
CA LEU A 489 -10.98 -15.19 -2.58
C LEU A 489 -12.48 -15.24 -2.84
N GLU A 490 -13.25 -15.47 -1.78
CA GLU A 490 -14.70 -15.33 -1.81
C GLU A 490 -15.07 -13.85 -1.66
N VAL A 491 -15.77 -13.33 -2.66
CA VAL A 491 -16.33 -11.97 -2.67
C VAL A 491 -17.82 -12.07 -2.40
N ALA A 492 -18.32 -11.29 -1.46
CA ALA A 492 -19.74 -11.27 -1.17
C ALA A 492 -20.51 -10.59 -2.31
N GLU A 493 -21.58 -11.21 -2.74
CA GLU A 493 -22.55 -10.59 -3.64
C GLU A 493 -23.66 -9.91 -2.85
N CYS A 494 -24.14 -10.58 -1.79
CA CYS A 494 -25.24 -10.12 -0.96
C CYS A 494 -24.99 -10.41 0.52
N PHE A 495 -25.39 -9.47 1.37
CA PHE A 495 -25.49 -9.61 2.81
C PHE A 495 -26.92 -9.33 3.25
N GLU A 496 -27.45 -10.22 4.06
CA GLU A 496 -28.80 -10.11 4.62
C GLU A 496 -28.71 -10.04 6.14
N ARG A 497 -29.46 -9.09 6.72
CA ARG A 497 -29.72 -9.09 8.15
C ARG A 497 -30.75 -10.17 8.46
N THR A 498 -30.48 -11.00 9.47
CA THR A 498 -31.45 -12.02 9.88
C THR A 498 -32.68 -11.36 10.52
N ASN A 499 -33.85 -11.95 10.30
CA ASN A 499 -35.08 -11.50 10.95
C ASN A 499 -35.06 -11.81 12.48
N GLU A 500 -36.04 -11.26 13.21
CA GLU A 500 -36.10 -11.38 14.68
C GLU A 500 -36.30 -12.83 15.14
N THR A 501 -37.14 -13.60 14.45
CA THR A 501 -37.38 -15.02 14.75
C THR A 501 -36.10 -15.84 14.62
N ASN A 502 -35.34 -15.61 13.55
CA ASN A 502 -34.10 -16.31 13.25
C ASN A 502 -32.98 -15.92 14.21
N THR A 503 -32.95 -14.65 14.59
CA THR A 503 -32.04 -14.13 15.62
C THR A 503 -32.28 -14.81 16.95
N LEU A 504 -33.54 -14.85 17.40
CA LEU A 504 -33.92 -15.51 18.65
C LEU A 504 -33.55 -16.99 18.64
N LEU A 505 -33.77 -17.68 17.51
CA LEU A 505 -33.40 -19.09 17.36
C LEU A 505 -31.88 -19.28 17.48
N LEU A 506 -31.08 -18.49 16.76
CA LEU A 506 -29.62 -18.55 16.84
C LEU A 506 -29.13 -18.30 18.27
N ASP A 507 -29.65 -17.27 18.94
CA ASP A 507 -29.29 -16.94 20.33
C ASP A 507 -29.65 -18.08 21.30
N ILE A 508 -30.84 -18.67 21.16
CA ILE A 508 -31.27 -19.84 21.95
C ILE A 508 -30.36 -21.04 21.68
N MET A 509 -30.12 -21.39 20.42
CA MET A 509 -29.28 -22.55 20.07
C MET A 509 -27.84 -22.40 20.60
N LEU A 510 -27.27 -21.20 20.49
CA LEU A 510 -25.92 -20.91 20.99
C LEU A 510 -25.83 -20.89 22.52
N SER A 511 -26.90 -20.47 23.21
CA SER A 511 -26.96 -20.46 24.68
C SER A 511 -27.20 -21.84 25.29
N GLN A 512 -27.96 -22.72 24.61
CA GLN A 512 -28.36 -24.03 25.11
C GLN A 512 -27.33 -25.15 24.82
N HIS A 513 -26.54 -25.03 23.75
CA HIS A 513 -25.57 -26.07 23.35
C HIS A 513 -24.13 -25.56 23.28
N PRO A 514 -23.55 -25.03 24.38
CA PRO A 514 -22.18 -24.53 24.38
C PRO A 514 -21.12 -25.64 24.19
N SER A 515 -21.49 -26.92 24.39
CA SER A 515 -20.53 -28.02 24.51
C SER A 515 -20.21 -28.80 23.23
N SER A 516 -20.97 -28.66 22.14
CA SER A 516 -20.47 -29.12 20.84
C SER A 516 -21.18 -28.45 19.66
N TRP A 517 -20.40 -27.67 18.91
CA TRP A 517 -20.80 -27.05 17.64
C TRP A 517 -21.33 -28.09 16.63
N LYS A 518 -20.85 -29.34 16.74
CA LYS A 518 -21.35 -30.49 15.98
C LYS A 518 -22.79 -30.85 16.31
N ASP A 519 -23.20 -30.76 17.58
CA ASP A 519 -24.60 -31.00 17.96
C ASP A 519 -25.50 -29.89 17.42
N LEU A 520 -25.01 -28.65 17.38
CA LEU A 520 -25.68 -27.51 16.76
C LEU A 520 -25.90 -27.72 15.25
N VAL A 521 -24.86 -28.17 14.53
CA VAL A 521 -24.96 -28.53 13.11
C VAL A 521 -25.93 -29.71 12.92
N MET A 522 -25.82 -30.77 13.72
CA MET A 522 -26.73 -31.93 13.64
C MET A 522 -28.19 -31.55 13.98
N HIS A 523 -28.42 -30.71 14.98
CA HIS A 523 -29.74 -30.19 15.31
C HIS A 523 -30.29 -29.29 14.22
N SER A 524 -29.46 -28.50 13.54
CA SER A 524 -29.90 -27.69 12.38
C SER A 524 -30.42 -28.55 11.22
N TYR A 525 -29.93 -29.78 11.07
CA TYR A 525 -30.47 -30.75 10.11
C TYR A 525 -31.78 -31.41 10.58
N LEU A 526 -32.02 -31.50 11.90
CA LEU A 526 -33.21 -32.14 12.48
C LEU A 526 -34.42 -31.20 12.54
N TYR A 527 -34.20 -29.90 12.71
CA TYR A 527 -35.24 -28.89 12.65
C TYR A 527 -35.29 -28.26 11.26
N THR A 528 -35.89 -28.98 10.31
CA THR A 528 -36.27 -28.45 8.99
C THR A 528 -37.41 -27.46 9.12
N SER A 529 -37.18 -26.33 9.79
CA SER A 529 -38.15 -25.24 9.72
C SER A 529 -38.03 -24.60 8.33
N HIS A 530 -39.14 -24.51 7.61
CA HIS A 530 -39.23 -23.82 6.31
C HIS A 530 -38.74 -22.35 6.34
N LEU A 531 -38.55 -21.77 7.53
CA LEU A 531 -38.06 -20.41 7.75
C LEU A 531 -36.62 -20.16 7.26
N PHE A 532 -35.86 -21.21 6.92
CA PHE A 532 -34.45 -21.12 6.56
C PHE A 532 -34.06 -21.86 5.27
N GLU A 533 -35.01 -22.31 4.46
CA GLU A 533 -34.70 -23.00 3.18
C GLU A 533 -33.81 -22.16 2.23
N GLY A 534 -33.82 -20.82 2.36
CA GLY A 534 -32.96 -19.91 1.60
C GLY A 534 -31.57 -19.62 2.22
N LEU A 535 -31.43 -19.83 3.53
CA LEU A 535 -30.17 -19.66 4.26
C LEU A 535 -29.52 -21.04 4.27
N GLN A 536 -28.40 -21.25 3.56
CA GLN A 536 -27.65 -22.51 3.64
C GLN A 536 -26.99 -22.66 5.03
N LEU A 537 -27.79 -22.66 6.10
CA LEU A 537 -27.40 -22.49 7.48
C LEU A 537 -26.53 -23.64 7.96
N PRO A 538 -26.81 -24.92 7.66
CA PRO A 538 -25.89 -25.99 8.02
C PRO A 538 -24.49 -25.79 7.42
N ASN A 539 -24.40 -25.33 6.16
CA ASN A 539 -23.12 -25.01 5.52
C ASN A 539 -22.46 -23.77 6.13
N ALA A 540 -23.25 -22.77 6.52
CA ALA A 540 -22.76 -21.56 7.18
C ALA A 540 -22.22 -21.87 8.58
N LEU A 541 -22.94 -22.68 9.35
CA LEU A 541 -22.55 -23.17 10.66
C LEU A 541 -21.33 -24.08 10.56
N LEU A 542 -21.23 -24.95 9.53
CA LEU A 542 -20.03 -25.76 9.30
C LEU A 542 -18.76 -24.92 9.08
N ALA A 543 -18.89 -23.68 8.60
CA ALA A 543 -17.78 -22.74 8.46
C ALA A 543 -17.45 -21.96 9.75
N GLY A 544 -18.27 -22.12 10.79
CA GLY A 544 -18.20 -21.34 12.03
C GLY A 544 -18.92 -19.99 11.93
N TYR A 545 -18.80 -19.19 12.99
CA TYR A 545 -19.32 -17.82 13.01
C TYR A 545 -18.31 -16.83 13.57
N PHE A 546 -18.51 -15.55 13.24
CA PHE A 546 -17.65 -14.46 13.68
C PHE A 546 -18.43 -13.50 14.56
N GLU A 547 -18.02 -13.36 15.81
CA GLU A 547 -18.59 -12.41 16.77
C GLU A 547 -17.73 -11.14 16.87
N ILE A 548 -18.38 -10.00 16.67
CA ILE A 548 -17.81 -8.65 16.75
C ILE A 548 -18.43 -7.97 17.96
N LEU A 549 -17.64 -7.77 19.02
CA LEU A 549 -18.05 -7.04 20.21
C LEU A 549 -17.40 -5.66 20.19
N CYS A 550 -18.17 -4.58 20.18
CA CYS A 550 -17.63 -3.22 20.17
C CYS A 550 -18.57 -2.21 20.83
N GLN A 551 -18.09 -0.97 21.05
CA GLN A 551 -19.01 0.08 21.51
C GLN A 551 -19.92 0.55 20.36
N SER A 552 -19.32 0.82 19.20
CA SER A 552 -20.00 1.24 17.97
C SER A 552 -19.12 1.02 16.75
N ILE A 553 -19.73 0.83 15.58
CA ILE A 553 -19.05 0.78 14.27
C ILE A 553 -19.70 1.82 13.35
N GLY A 554 -18.89 2.68 12.74
CA GLY A 554 -19.34 3.68 11.76
C GLY A 554 -19.64 3.06 10.40
N ALA A 555 -18.70 2.29 9.86
CA ALA A 555 -18.84 1.56 8.61
C ALA A 555 -18.30 0.13 8.75
N LEU A 556 -19.10 -0.86 8.37
CA LEU A 556 -18.72 -2.28 8.37
C LEU A 556 -18.67 -2.82 6.95
N ARG A 557 -17.48 -3.27 6.53
CA ARG A 557 -17.23 -3.92 5.24
C ARG A 557 -16.87 -5.37 5.44
N ILE A 558 -17.57 -6.28 4.78
CA ILE A 558 -17.27 -7.71 4.79
C ILE A 558 -17.15 -8.19 3.34
N ASN A 559 -16.04 -8.85 3.00
CA ASN A 559 -15.77 -9.41 1.66
C ASN A 559 -16.04 -8.42 0.51
N ASP A 560 -15.55 -7.18 0.65
CA ASP A 560 -15.71 -6.06 -0.29
C ASP A 560 -17.14 -5.50 -0.44
N ARG A 561 -18.05 -5.82 0.48
CA ARG A 561 -19.40 -5.23 0.54
C ARG A 561 -19.63 -4.43 1.80
N ASP A 562 -20.28 -3.27 1.65
CA ASP A 562 -20.79 -2.49 2.76
C ASP A 562 -22.01 -3.21 3.37
N VAL A 563 -21.96 -3.46 4.67
CA VAL A 563 -23.07 -4.03 5.44
C VAL A 563 -23.97 -2.89 5.95
N PHE A 564 -23.35 -1.82 6.48
CA PHE A 564 -23.97 -0.53 6.79
C PHE A 564 -22.90 0.55 6.98
#